data_AF-A0A061S0R2-F1
#
_entry.id   AF-A0A061S0R2-F1
#
_cell.length_a   1.000
_cell.length_b   1.000
_cell.length_c   1.000
_cell.angle_alpha   90.00
_cell.angle_beta   90.00
_cell.angle_gamma   90.00
#
_symmetry.space_group_name_H-M   'P 1'
#
loop_
_entity.id
_entity.type
_entity.pdbx_description
1 polymer ?
#
loop_
_entity_poly.entity_id
_entity_poly.type
_entity_poly.pdbx_seq_one_letter_code
_entity_poly.pdbx_strand_id
1 'polypeptide(L)'
;MGFRESPTERVLQHVSTADALGQFAGIRRRAPQALVDMLSIDFHEHAFRYTDKGVLSNGFYAALLASEICENVTLYGFLKQWRGQVRYHYYNKEEPDGRQSTRDSLEELRLQRFLSERPGTHRHGEPCMDGAHGGQLGCGNCPRGTTCAPGVWHP
;
A
#
# COMPACT_ATOMS: atom_id res chain seq x y z
N MET A 1 -3.77 1.58 -17.93
CA MET A 1 -4.19 0.56 -16.93
C MET A 1 -2.97 0.19 -16.12
N GLY A 2 -3.11 0.06 -14.81
CA GLY A 2 -2.01 -0.26 -13.90
C GLY A 2 -1.52 -1.70 -14.04
N PHE A 3 -0.44 -1.99 -13.30
CA PHE A 3 0.13 -3.33 -13.16
C PHE A 3 -0.89 -4.34 -12.59
N ARG A 4 -0.74 -5.61 -12.96
CA ARG A 4 -1.53 -6.75 -12.49
C ARG A 4 -0.62 -7.95 -12.30
N GLU A 5 -0.69 -8.61 -11.15
CA GLU A 5 0.05 -9.84 -10.86
C GLU A 5 -0.53 -11.03 -11.63
N SER A 6 -1.86 -11.04 -11.82
CA SER A 6 -2.57 -12.14 -12.48
C SER A 6 -3.70 -11.64 -13.40
N PRO A 7 -4.00 -12.38 -14.50
CA PRO A 7 -5.14 -12.08 -15.36
C PRO A 7 -6.50 -12.19 -14.64
N THR A 8 -6.56 -12.90 -13.51
CA THR A 8 -7.79 -13.08 -12.72
C THR A 8 -7.97 -12.02 -11.64
N GLU A 9 -7.07 -11.04 -11.53
CA GLU A 9 -7.19 -9.98 -10.53
C GLU A 9 -8.35 -9.05 -10.83
N ARG A 10 -9.11 -8.77 -9.76
CA ARG A 10 -10.16 -7.76 -9.76
C ARG A 10 -9.56 -6.42 -9.37
N VAL A 11 -9.63 -5.45 -10.27
CA VAL A 11 -9.07 -4.11 -10.06
C VAL A 11 -10.14 -3.21 -9.46
N LEU A 12 -9.86 -2.64 -8.29
CA LEU A 12 -10.69 -1.62 -7.68
C LEU A 12 -10.20 -0.24 -8.13
N GLN A 13 -11.08 0.56 -8.70
CA GLN A 13 -10.79 1.89 -9.23
C GLN A 13 -11.39 2.97 -8.35
N HIS A 14 -10.57 3.96 -8.00
CA HIS A 14 -11.03 5.16 -7.33
C HIS A 14 -11.51 6.13 -8.41
N VAL A 15 -12.81 6.36 -8.46
CA VAL A 15 -13.43 7.20 -9.48
C VAL A 15 -13.86 8.51 -8.83
N SER A 16 -12.89 9.37 -8.53
CA SER A 16 -13.11 10.61 -7.77
C SER A 16 -13.24 11.88 -8.63
N THR A 17 -13.15 11.74 -9.95
CA THR A 17 -13.30 12.86 -10.89
C THR A 17 -14.24 12.50 -12.04
N ALA A 18 -14.84 13.51 -12.68
CA ALA A 18 -15.71 13.32 -13.83
C ALA A 18 -14.98 12.61 -14.99
N ASP A 19 -13.72 12.95 -15.22
CA ASP A 19 -12.88 12.31 -16.24
C ASP A 19 -12.64 10.83 -15.93
N ALA A 20 -12.33 10.50 -14.66
CA ALA A 20 -12.17 9.12 -14.24
C ALA A 20 -13.48 8.32 -14.42
N LEU A 21 -14.63 8.95 -14.14
CA LEU A 21 -15.94 8.33 -14.35
C LEU A 21 -16.21 8.06 -15.83
N GLY A 22 -15.88 9.02 -16.70
CA GLY A 22 -15.96 8.85 -18.15
C GLY A 22 -15.09 7.69 -18.64
N GLN A 23 -13.86 7.58 -18.14
CA GLN A 23 -12.95 6.48 -18.46
C GLN A 23 -13.48 5.13 -17.98
N PHE A 24 -13.97 5.05 -16.73
CA PHE A 24 -14.56 3.84 -16.17
C PHE A 24 -15.80 3.39 -16.97
N ALA A 25 -16.71 4.31 -17.29
CA ALA A 25 -17.88 4.03 -18.13
C ALA A 25 -17.48 3.58 -19.55
N GLY A 26 -16.37 4.10 -20.08
CA GLY A 26 -15.80 3.65 -21.35
C GLY A 26 -15.26 2.22 -21.28
N ILE A 27 -14.58 1.85 -20.19
CA ILE A 27 -14.10 0.48 -19.95
C ILE A 27 -15.30 -0.48 -19.86
N ARG A 28 -16.31 -0.17 -19.05
CA ARG A 28 -17.51 -1.00 -18.88
C ARG A 28 -18.27 -1.22 -20.18
N ARG A 29 -18.33 -0.21 -21.06
CA ARG A 29 -18.95 -0.33 -22.39
C ARG A 29 -18.15 -1.20 -23.36
N ARG A 30 -16.82 -1.06 -23.39
CA ARG A 30 -15.95 -1.77 -24.36
C ARG A 30 -15.57 -3.19 -23.93
N ALA A 31 -15.53 -3.44 -22.63
CA ALA A 31 -15.11 -4.71 -22.05
C ALA A 31 -15.99 -5.03 -20.82
N PRO A 32 -17.28 -5.38 -21.02
CA PRO A 32 -18.21 -5.65 -19.92
C PRO A 32 -17.75 -6.80 -18.99
N GLN A 33 -16.97 -7.75 -19.53
CA GLN A 33 -16.37 -8.86 -18.80
C GLN A 33 -15.09 -8.50 -18.02
N ALA A 34 -14.61 -7.26 -18.10
CA ALA A 34 -13.42 -6.85 -17.37
C ALA A 34 -13.67 -6.91 -15.86
N LEU A 35 -12.74 -7.54 -15.12
CA LEU A 35 -12.73 -7.61 -13.66
C LEU A 35 -12.27 -6.28 -13.07
N VAL A 36 -13.08 -5.23 -13.22
CA VAL A 36 -12.77 -3.88 -12.74
C VAL A 36 -13.99 -3.31 -12.06
N ASP A 37 -13.92 -2.97 -10.78
CA ASP A 37 -15.02 -2.37 -10.03
C ASP A 37 -14.65 -0.99 -9.50
N MET A 38 -15.68 -0.22 -9.16
CA MET A 38 -15.51 1.11 -8.58
C MET A 38 -15.58 1.00 -7.07
N LEU A 39 -14.65 1.64 -6.36
CA LEU A 39 -14.80 1.82 -4.91
C LEU A 39 -15.94 2.81 -4.62
N SER A 40 -16.67 2.57 -3.53
CA SER A 40 -17.70 3.50 -3.06
C SER A 40 -17.10 4.89 -2.82
N ILE A 41 -17.84 5.93 -3.20
CA ILE A 41 -17.47 7.32 -2.89
C ILE A 41 -17.48 7.57 -1.38
N ASP A 42 -18.37 6.92 -0.63
CA ASP A 42 -18.38 7.04 0.83
C ASP A 42 -17.08 6.50 1.44
N PHE A 43 -16.53 5.42 0.85
CA PHE A 43 -15.24 4.89 1.26
C PHE A 43 -14.09 5.83 0.88
N HIS A 44 -14.18 6.51 -0.26
CA HIS A 44 -13.24 7.56 -0.63
C HIS A 44 -13.24 8.70 0.39
N GLU A 45 -14.41 9.20 0.79
CA GLU A 45 -14.53 10.23 1.82
C GLU A 45 -14.00 9.77 3.17
N HIS A 46 -14.28 8.51 3.55
CA HIS A 46 -13.70 7.91 4.74
C HIS A 46 -12.17 7.90 4.69
N ALA A 47 -11.58 7.45 3.58
CA ALA A 47 -10.14 7.40 3.42
C ALA A 47 -9.51 8.80 3.50
N PHE A 48 -10.15 9.82 2.93
CA PHE A 48 -9.68 11.20 2.98
C PHE A 48 -9.54 11.77 4.40
N ARG A 49 -10.26 11.22 5.39
CA ARG A 49 -10.10 11.62 6.81
C ARG A 49 -8.75 11.24 7.41
N TYR A 50 -7.99 10.37 6.76
CA TYR A 50 -6.64 9.95 7.17
C TYR A 50 -5.53 10.80 6.56
N THR A 51 -5.85 11.90 5.87
CA THR A 51 -4.86 12.80 5.26
C THR A 51 -5.27 14.27 5.38
N ASP A 52 -4.40 15.10 5.95
CA ASP A 52 -4.70 16.52 6.15
C ASP A 52 -4.42 17.37 4.91
N LYS A 53 -3.53 16.91 4.00
CA LYS A 53 -2.93 17.75 2.94
C LYS A 53 -2.44 17.02 1.68
N GLY A 54 -2.98 15.86 1.31
CA GLY A 54 -2.49 15.18 0.11
C GLY A 54 -3.25 13.95 -0.36
N VAL A 55 -2.87 13.48 -1.54
CA VAL A 55 -3.36 12.24 -2.16
C VAL A 55 -2.77 11.04 -1.42
N LEU A 56 -3.62 10.16 -0.88
CA LEU A 56 -3.21 8.85 -0.36
C LEU A 56 -2.78 7.94 -1.51
N SER A 57 -1.74 7.13 -1.32
CA SER A 57 -1.42 6.08 -2.30
C SER A 57 -2.53 5.03 -2.38
N ASN A 58 -2.56 4.33 -3.51
CA ASN A 58 -3.39 3.14 -3.67
C ASN A 58 -3.07 2.08 -2.61
N GLY A 59 -1.83 1.99 -2.15
CA GLY A 59 -1.44 1.08 -1.07
C GLY A 59 -2.13 1.41 0.25
N PHE A 60 -2.19 2.70 0.62
CA PHE A 60 -2.87 3.11 1.84
C PHE A 60 -4.40 2.90 1.75
N TYR A 61 -5.00 3.14 0.58
CA TYR A 61 -6.40 2.78 0.34
C TYR A 61 -6.67 1.28 0.53
N ALA A 62 -5.77 0.42 0.03
CA ALA A 62 -5.88 -1.02 0.21
C ALA A 62 -5.77 -1.42 1.69
N ALA A 63 -4.87 -0.78 2.45
CA ALA A 63 -4.75 -1.01 3.90
C ALA A 63 -6.04 -0.63 4.64
N LEU A 64 -6.62 0.54 4.35
CA LEU A 64 -7.89 0.96 4.94
C LEU A 64 -9.02 0.00 4.56
N LEU A 65 -9.10 -0.41 3.29
CA LEU A 65 -10.16 -1.31 2.83
C LEU A 65 -10.05 -2.67 3.53
N ALA A 66 -8.84 -3.21 3.63
CA ALA A 66 -8.57 -4.44 4.35
C ALA A 66 -8.99 -4.33 5.83
N SER A 67 -8.83 -3.17 6.44
CA SER A 67 -9.23 -2.92 7.84
C SER A 67 -10.74 -2.98 8.06
N GLU A 68 -11.53 -2.63 7.04
CA GLU A 68 -12.99 -2.65 7.09
C GLU A 68 -13.56 -4.06 6.87
N ILE A 69 -12.81 -4.96 6.23
CA ILE A 69 -13.31 -6.29 5.81
C ILE A 69 -12.61 -7.47 6.48
N CYS A 70 -11.44 -7.27 7.08
CA CYS A 70 -10.64 -8.33 7.71
C CYS A 70 -10.47 -8.07 9.21
N GLU A 71 -10.48 -9.14 10.01
CA GLU A 71 -10.17 -9.05 11.45
C GLU A 71 -8.69 -8.80 11.73
N ASN A 72 -7.82 -9.35 10.88
CA ASN A 72 -6.37 -9.23 10.98
C ASN A 72 -5.79 -8.87 9.61
N VAL A 73 -4.89 -7.89 9.60
CA VAL A 73 -4.27 -7.35 8.39
C VAL A 73 -2.76 -7.37 8.54
N THR A 74 -2.07 -8.05 7.62
CA THR A 74 -0.62 -7.98 7.49
C THR A 74 -0.26 -7.30 6.18
N LEU A 75 0.57 -6.26 6.25
CA LEU A 75 0.96 -5.46 5.10
C LEU A 75 2.39 -5.79 4.65
N TYR A 76 2.55 -6.09 3.35
CA TYR A 76 3.83 -6.36 2.69
C TYR A 76 3.99 -5.44 1.47
N GLY A 77 5.22 -5.13 1.07
CA GLY A 77 5.54 -4.22 -0.04
C GLY A 77 5.41 -2.73 0.31
N PHE A 78 5.38 -2.36 1.59
CA PHE A 78 5.36 -0.98 2.08
C PHE A 78 6.75 -0.47 2.53
N LEU A 79 7.81 -1.30 2.46
CA LEU A 79 9.17 -0.88 2.75
C LEU A 79 9.71 0.15 1.74
N LYS A 80 10.15 1.31 2.24
CA LYS A 80 10.58 2.46 1.42
C LYS A 80 12.09 2.65 1.42
N GLN A 81 12.81 1.60 1.00
CA GLN A 81 14.28 1.60 0.87
C GLN A 81 14.78 1.50 -0.59
N TRP A 82 14.10 2.15 -1.53
CA TRP A 82 14.40 1.99 -2.96
C TRP A 82 15.77 2.54 -3.39
N ARG A 83 16.34 3.49 -2.64
CA ARG A 83 17.72 3.98 -2.83
C ARG A 83 18.78 3.14 -2.11
N GLY A 84 18.37 2.00 -1.55
CA GLY A 84 19.21 1.07 -0.80
C GLY A 84 19.12 -0.33 -1.38
N GLN A 85 18.50 -1.24 -0.62
CA GLN A 85 18.56 -2.68 -0.90
C GLN A 85 17.34 -3.22 -1.67
N VAL A 86 16.32 -2.40 -1.90
CA VAL A 86 15.05 -2.84 -2.54
C VAL A 86 14.80 -1.97 -3.78
N ARG A 87 14.03 -2.46 -4.76
CA ARG A 87 13.59 -1.65 -5.90
C ARG A 87 12.35 -0.84 -5.54
N TYR A 88 12.09 0.27 -6.24
CA TYR A 88 10.87 1.07 -6.04
C TYR A 88 9.58 0.29 -6.37
N HIS A 89 9.57 -0.45 -7.48
CA HIS A 89 8.57 -1.50 -7.72
C HIS A 89 9.28 -2.85 -7.89
N TYR A 90 8.73 -3.92 -7.32
CA TYR A 90 9.34 -5.26 -7.44
C TYR A 90 9.27 -5.84 -8.86
N TYR A 91 8.29 -5.42 -9.65
CA TYR A 91 8.00 -6.00 -10.98
C TYR A 91 8.65 -5.24 -12.14
N ASN A 92 9.22 -4.05 -11.94
CA ASN A 92 9.85 -3.27 -13.02
C ASN A 92 11.15 -2.58 -12.59
N LYS A 93 11.66 -1.68 -13.43
CA LYS A 93 12.88 -0.87 -13.21
C LYS A 93 12.58 0.63 -13.08
N GLU A 94 11.33 0.97 -12.76
CA GLU A 94 10.92 2.35 -12.55
C GLU A 94 11.52 2.86 -11.24
N GLU A 95 11.96 4.12 -11.24
CA GLU A 95 12.48 4.82 -10.07
C GLU A 95 11.60 6.04 -9.80
N PRO A 96 11.40 6.42 -8.53
CA PRO A 96 10.53 7.53 -8.20
C PRO A 96 11.19 8.86 -8.57
N ASP A 97 10.40 9.77 -9.11
CA ASP A 97 10.78 11.17 -9.22
C ASP A 97 10.78 11.88 -7.84
N GLY A 98 11.23 13.13 -7.79
CA GLY A 98 11.32 13.89 -6.54
C GLY A 98 9.97 14.14 -5.85
N ARG A 99 8.88 14.20 -6.60
CA ARG A 99 7.53 14.39 -6.04
C ARG A 99 6.99 13.09 -5.46
N GLN A 100 7.18 11.98 -6.17
CA GLN A 100 6.84 10.63 -5.71
C GLN A 100 7.60 10.31 -4.43
N SER A 101 8.93 10.52 -4.42
CA SER A 101 9.76 10.34 -3.22
C SER A 101 9.24 11.11 -2.01
N THR A 102 8.86 12.39 -2.17
CA THR A 102 8.38 13.22 -1.06
C THR A 102 7.02 12.74 -0.53
N ARG A 103 6.08 12.44 -1.45
CA ARG A 103 4.77 11.88 -1.09
C ARG A 103 4.95 10.58 -0.31
N ASP A 104 5.85 9.73 -0.78
CA ASP A 104 6.02 8.39 -0.24
C ASP A 104 6.65 8.42 1.16
N SER A 105 7.60 9.32 1.44
CA SER A 105 8.13 9.54 2.81
C SER A 105 7.04 9.99 3.78
N LEU A 106 6.17 10.92 3.36
CA LEU A 106 5.06 11.38 4.22
C LEU A 106 4.05 10.25 4.49
N GLU A 107 3.84 9.38 3.52
CA GLU A 107 2.96 8.22 3.68
C GLU A 107 3.56 7.15 4.59
N GLU A 108 4.88 6.98 4.63
CA GLU A 108 5.53 6.06 5.56
C GLU A 108 5.20 6.41 7.02
N LEU A 109 5.33 7.70 7.37
CA LEU A 109 5.00 8.17 8.71
C LEU A 109 3.51 7.92 9.06
N ARG A 110 2.62 8.09 8.09
CA ARG A 110 1.19 7.79 8.26
C ARG A 110 0.96 6.30 8.48
N LEU A 111 1.63 5.45 7.72
CA LEU A 111 1.52 4.00 7.86
C LEU A 111 2.02 3.53 9.22
N GLN A 112 3.18 4.03 9.66
CA GLN A 112 3.74 3.68 10.96
C GLN A 112 2.78 4.05 12.10
N ARG A 113 2.20 5.26 12.05
CA ARG A 113 1.17 5.68 13.01
C ARG A 113 -0.08 4.80 12.93
N PHE A 114 -0.55 4.52 11.72
CA PHE A 114 -1.74 3.69 11.49
C PHE A 114 -1.59 2.29 12.11
N LEU A 115 -0.43 1.67 11.93
CA LEU A 115 -0.07 0.38 12.52
C LEU A 115 0.10 0.46 14.04
N SER A 116 0.74 1.51 14.57
CA SER A 116 0.99 1.65 16.01
C SER A 116 -0.29 1.88 16.81
N GLU A 117 -1.32 2.47 16.20
CA GLU A 117 -2.65 2.63 16.79
C GLU A 117 -3.45 1.31 16.81
N ARG A 118 -3.03 0.29 16.05
CA ARG A 118 -3.76 -0.97 15.85
C ARG A 118 -2.89 -2.23 16.06
N PRO A 119 -2.07 -2.33 17.13
CA PRO A 119 -1.05 -3.39 17.27
C PRO A 119 -1.63 -4.80 17.41
N GLY A 120 -2.90 -4.93 17.80
CA GLY A 120 -3.58 -6.22 17.96
C GLY A 120 -4.05 -6.85 16.65
N THR A 121 -4.41 -6.02 15.68
CA THR A 121 -5.08 -6.44 14.44
C THR A 121 -4.29 -6.12 13.18
N HIS A 122 -3.33 -5.20 13.25
CA HIS A 122 -2.54 -4.77 12.11
C HIS A 122 -1.06 -4.97 12.35
N ARG A 123 -0.36 -5.53 11.37
CA ARG A 123 1.08 -5.81 11.45
C ARG A 123 1.79 -5.48 10.16
N HIS A 124 3.06 -5.10 10.30
CA HIS A 124 3.97 -5.01 9.18
C HIS A 124 4.59 -6.39 8.94
N GLY A 125 4.46 -6.93 7.74
CA GLY A 125 4.99 -8.23 7.33
C GLY A 125 6.37 -8.16 6.67
N GLU A 126 6.98 -6.97 6.59
CA GLU A 126 8.27 -6.82 5.92
C GLU A 126 9.39 -7.59 6.62
N PRO A 127 10.35 -8.16 5.86
CA PRO A 127 11.55 -8.73 6.42
C PRO A 127 12.36 -7.64 7.14
N CYS A 128 13.03 -8.01 8.23
CA CYS A 128 13.93 -7.08 8.89
C CYS A 128 15.16 -6.82 8.00
N MET A 129 15.33 -5.58 7.56
CA MET A 129 16.46 -5.14 6.75
C MET A 129 17.36 -4.23 7.60
N ASP A 130 18.68 -4.48 7.59
CA ASP A 130 19.64 -3.63 8.28
C ASP A 130 19.51 -2.18 7.81
N GLY A 131 19.32 -1.26 8.76
CA GLY A 131 19.17 0.18 8.45
C GLY A 131 17.78 0.62 8.01
N ALA A 132 16.73 -0.22 8.11
CA ALA A 132 15.34 0.14 7.82
C ALA A 132 14.81 1.34 8.62
N HIS A 133 15.35 1.57 9.81
CA HIS A 133 14.95 2.68 10.69
C HIS A 133 16.16 3.37 11.29
N GLY A 134 16.81 4.26 10.52
CA GLY A 134 17.63 5.35 11.03
C GLY A 134 18.55 5.01 12.21
N GLY A 135 19.24 3.87 12.15
CA GLY A 135 20.28 3.50 13.12
C GLY A 135 19.84 3.15 14.55
N GLN A 136 18.56 2.90 14.86
CA GLN A 136 18.21 2.70 16.29
C GLN A 136 17.17 1.63 16.67
N LEU A 137 16.67 0.83 15.74
CA LEU A 137 15.88 -0.35 16.09
C LEU A 137 16.51 -1.56 15.43
N GLY A 138 17.35 -2.27 16.19
CA GLY A 138 17.64 -3.66 15.87
C GLY A 138 16.33 -4.42 15.67
N CYS A 139 16.39 -5.45 14.85
CA CYS A 139 15.34 -6.41 14.50
C CYS A 139 14.50 -6.95 15.69
N GLY A 140 13.72 -6.11 16.36
CA GLY A 140 13.13 -6.39 17.68
C GLY A 140 11.64 -6.71 17.65
N ASN A 141 10.95 -6.41 16.55
CA ASN A 141 9.50 -6.62 16.40
C ASN A 141 9.21 -7.75 15.40
N CYS A 142 9.79 -8.92 15.65
CA CYS A 142 9.41 -10.12 14.92
C CYS A 142 8.04 -10.63 15.38
N PRO A 143 7.18 -11.12 14.47
CA PRO A 143 6.00 -11.90 14.85
C PRO A 143 6.35 -13.00 15.86
N ARG A 144 5.45 -13.28 16.82
CA ARG A 144 5.68 -14.36 17.81
C ARG A 144 5.96 -15.68 17.08
N GLY A 145 7.12 -16.27 17.35
CA GLY A 145 7.56 -17.52 16.74
C GLY A 145 8.56 -17.38 15.59
N THR A 146 8.98 -16.15 15.23
CA THR A 146 10.02 -15.91 14.23
C THR A 146 11.28 -15.28 14.83
N THR A 147 12.41 -15.45 14.13
CA THR A 147 13.71 -14.87 14.49
C THR A 147 14.11 -13.85 13.44
N CYS A 148 14.14 -12.57 13.79
CA CYS A 148 14.52 -11.54 12.84
C CYS A 148 16.05 -11.53 12.72
N ALA A 149 16.55 -11.86 11.54
CA ALA A 149 17.95 -11.69 11.18
C ALA A 149 18.03 -10.96 9.83
N PRO A 150 19.10 -10.18 9.59
CA PRO A 150 19.28 -9.49 8.32
C PRO A 150 19.21 -10.47 7.14
N GLY A 151 18.35 -10.16 6.16
CA GLY A 151 18.20 -10.98 4.95
C GLY A 151 17.37 -12.25 5.10
N VAL A 152 16.70 -12.47 6.24
CA VAL A 152 15.77 -13.60 6.41
C VAL A 152 14.36 -13.20 5.99
N TRP A 153 13.81 -13.94 5.03
CA TRP A 153 12.41 -13.84 4.61
C TRP A 153 11.51 -14.45 5.69
N HIS A 154 10.49 -13.72 6.13
CA HIS A 154 9.48 -14.23 7.07
C HIS A 154 8.13 -14.35 6.35
N PRO A 155 7.42 -15.48 6.49
CA PRO A 155 6.07 -15.64 5.98
C PRO A 155 5.08 -14.73 6.72
#